data_AF-A0A1J5J778-F1
#
_entry.id   AF-A0A1J5J778-F1
#
_cell.length_a   1.000
_cell.length_b   1.000
_cell.length_c   1.000
_cell.angle_alpha   90.00
_cell.angle_beta   90.00
_cell.angle_gamma   90.00
#
_symmetry.space_group_name_H-M   'P 1'
#
loop_
_entity.id
_entity.type
_entity.pdbx_description
1 polymer ?
#
loop_
_entity_poly.entity_id
_entity_poly.type
_entity_poly.pdbx_seq_one_letter_code
_entity_poly.pdbx_strand_id
1 'polypeptide(L)'
;MGNKNAGEDPKQAQTLVDEVQSYLDNLNIQLHFQLDDRTGESVVQVLDPDSGDVIRQIPPEELLEIRGKLEELRGILFDRRA
;
A
#
# COMPACT_ATOMS: atom_id res chain seq x y z
N MET A 1 -4.63 23.66 10.51
CA MET A 1 -3.74 22.78 9.71
C MET A 1 -4.63 21.76 9.02
N GLY A 2 -4.66 21.74 7.69
CA GLY A 2 -5.48 20.78 6.94
C GLY A 2 -4.88 19.38 7.05
N ASN A 3 -5.71 18.40 7.36
CA ASN A 3 -5.36 16.99 7.24
C ASN A 3 -5.02 16.72 5.77
N LYS A 4 -3.74 16.60 5.45
CA LYS A 4 -3.28 16.14 4.14
C LYS A 4 -3.56 14.64 4.13
N ASN A 5 -4.61 14.24 3.43
CA ASN A 5 -4.95 12.84 3.27
C ASN A 5 -3.84 12.20 2.42
N ALA A 6 -3.48 10.97 2.70
CA ALA A 6 -2.41 10.27 1.97
C ALA A 6 -2.70 10.12 0.47
N GLY A 7 -3.94 10.39 0.01
CA GLY A 7 -4.30 10.46 -1.41
C GLY A 7 -3.95 11.79 -2.11
N GLU A 8 -3.61 12.86 -1.39
CA GLU A 8 -3.38 14.20 -1.98
C GLU A 8 -1.90 14.60 -2.05
N ASP A 9 -1.04 14.03 -1.19
CA ASP A 9 0.41 14.28 -1.20
C ASP A 9 1.14 13.05 -1.79
N PRO A 10 1.65 13.12 -3.03
CA PRO A 10 2.31 11.99 -3.68
C PRO A 10 3.52 11.48 -2.90
N LYS A 11 4.16 12.31 -2.07
CA LYS A 11 5.26 11.83 -1.21
C LYS A 11 4.75 10.93 -0.08
N GLN A 12 3.62 11.27 0.51
CA GLN A 12 3.03 10.48 1.60
C GLN A 12 2.45 9.17 1.06
N ALA A 13 1.80 9.23 -0.10
CA ALA A 13 1.33 8.04 -0.81
C ALA A 13 2.49 7.09 -1.13
N GLN A 14 3.61 7.62 -1.65
CA GLN A 14 4.78 6.80 -1.98
C GLN A 14 5.39 6.15 -0.74
N THR A 15 5.58 6.89 0.37
CA THR A 15 6.07 6.32 1.62
C THR A 15 5.16 5.20 2.14
N LEU A 16 3.84 5.38 2.05
CA LEU A 16 2.89 4.35 2.45
C LEU A 16 2.99 3.10 1.58
N VAL A 17 3.11 3.28 0.26
CA VAL A 17 3.31 2.18 -0.68
C VAL A 17 4.59 1.43 -0.35
N ASP A 18 5.70 2.13 -0.13
CA ASP A 18 7.00 1.51 0.19
C ASP A 18 6.94 0.72 1.52
N GLU A 19 6.26 1.28 2.53
CA GLU A 19 6.05 0.62 3.82
C GLU A 19 5.24 -0.68 3.65
N VAL A 20 4.09 -0.62 2.97
CA VAL A 20 3.26 -1.80 2.69
C VAL A 20 3.99 -2.81 1.80
N GLN A 21 4.73 -2.34 0.79
CA GLN A 21 5.54 -3.17 -0.11
C GLN A 21 6.52 -4.03 0.69
N SER A 22 7.21 -3.47 1.68
CA SER A 22 8.17 -4.22 2.50
C SER A 22 7.55 -5.41 3.24
N TYR A 23 6.26 -5.31 3.61
CA TYR A 23 5.52 -6.40 4.23
C TYR A 23 5.11 -7.46 3.20
N LEU A 24 4.72 -7.01 2.02
CA LEU A 24 4.23 -7.85 0.93
C LEU A 24 5.34 -8.49 0.09
N ASP A 25 6.58 -8.02 0.20
CA ASP A 25 7.77 -8.59 -0.46
C ASP A 25 7.91 -10.09 -0.18
N ASN A 26 7.64 -10.51 1.06
CA ASN A 26 7.68 -11.93 1.46
C ASN A 26 6.56 -12.78 0.83
N LEU A 27 5.51 -12.13 0.32
CA LEU A 27 4.34 -12.76 -0.29
C LEU A 27 4.42 -12.74 -1.82
N ASN A 28 5.53 -12.27 -2.40
CA ASN A 28 5.68 -12.13 -3.86
C ASN A 28 4.53 -11.27 -4.45
N ILE A 29 4.25 -10.13 -3.82
CA ILE A 29 3.25 -9.18 -4.31
C ILE A 29 3.94 -7.84 -4.55
N GLN A 30 3.76 -7.25 -5.74
CA GLN A 30 4.30 -5.94 -6.07
C GLN A 30 3.20 -4.89 -6.15
N LEU A 31 3.46 -3.74 -5.55
CA LEU A 31 2.62 -2.56 -5.57
C LEU A 31 3.25 -1.50 -6.47
N HIS A 32 2.43 -0.82 -7.26
CA HIS A 32 2.87 0.22 -8.16
C HIS A 32 1.95 1.43 -8.07
N PHE A 33 2.51 2.57 -7.67
CA PHE A 33 1.76 3.81 -7.60
C PHE A 33 1.59 4.41 -9.01
N GLN A 34 0.37 4.79 -9.38
CA GLN A 34 0.07 5.36 -10.69
C GLN A 34 -1.09 6.35 -10.58
N LEU A 35 -1.14 7.34 -11.47
CA LEU A 35 -2.30 8.21 -11.62
C LEU A 35 -3.29 7.52 -12.58
N ASP A 36 -4.53 7.32 -12.16
CA ASP A 36 -5.59 6.83 -13.03
C ASP A 36 -5.98 7.96 -13.99
N ASP A 37 -5.68 7.80 -15.28
CA ASP A 37 -5.97 8.82 -16.30
C ASP A 37 -7.48 9.03 -16.56
N ARG A 38 -8.33 8.10 -16.10
CA ARG A 38 -9.78 8.14 -16.32
C ARG A 38 -10.49 8.95 -15.23
N THR A 39 -10.04 8.86 -13.99
CA THR A 39 -10.59 9.64 -12.86
C THR A 39 -9.73 10.85 -12.51
N GLY A 40 -8.46 10.85 -12.91
CA GLY A 40 -7.47 11.84 -12.50
C GLY A 40 -7.01 11.66 -11.05
N GLU A 41 -7.32 10.52 -10.44
CA GLU A 41 -7.00 10.23 -9.04
C GLU A 41 -5.79 9.32 -8.93
N SER A 42 -5.07 9.43 -7.82
CA SER A 42 -3.95 8.53 -7.55
C SER A 42 -4.47 7.16 -7.16
N VAL A 43 -3.88 6.09 -7.70
CA VAL A 43 -4.23 4.69 -7.43
C VAL A 43 -2.96 3.86 -7.24
N VAL A 44 -3.12 2.71 -6.58
CA VAL A 44 -2.06 1.74 -6.42
C VAL A 44 -2.47 0.43 -7.08
N GLN A 45 -1.67 0.01 -8.04
CA GLN A 45 -1.84 -1.22 -8.77
C GLN A 45 -1.13 -2.34 -8.03
N VAL A 46 -1.78 -3.49 -7.94
CA VAL A 46 -1.20 -4.72 -7.42
C VAL A 46 -0.88 -5.61 -8.61
N LEU A 47 0.39 -5.93 -8.77
CA LEU A 47 0.91 -6.70 -9.89
C LEU A 47 1.27 -8.11 -9.42
N ASP A 48 1.02 -9.07 -10.31
CA ASP A 48 1.62 -10.40 -10.24
C ASP A 48 3.10 -10.28 -10.65
N PRO A 49 4.08 -10.63 -9.80
CA PRO A 49 5.49 -10.55 -10.18
C PRO A 49 5.90 -11.61 -11.21
N ASP A 50 5.14 -12.71 -11.34
CA ASP A 50 5.45 -13.80 -12.26
C ASP A 50 5.01 -13.45 -13.69
N SER A 51 3.84 -12.82 -13.85
CA SER A 51 3.33 -12.42 -15.19
C SER A 51 3.50 -10.94 -15.51
N GLY A 52 3.64 -10.08 -14.50
CA GLY A 52 3.62 -8.62 -14.64
C GLY A 52 2.22 -8.05 -14.83
N ASP A 53 1.17 -8.86 -14.71
CA ASP A 53 -0.21 -8.41 -14.91
C ASP A 53 -0.74 -7.67 -13.69
N VAL A 54 -1.50 -6.61 -13.95
CA VAL A 54 -2.25 -5.90 -12.90
C VAL A 54 -3.43 -6.78 -12.48
N ILE A 55 -3.35 -7.32 -11.26
CA ILE A 55 -4.40 -8.17 -10.68
C ILE A 55 -5.54 -7.30 -10.14
N ARG A 56 -5.21 -6.15 -9.53
CA ARG A 56 -6.20 -5.18 -9.00
C ARG A 56 -5.63 -3.78 -8.89
N GLN A 57 -6.51 -2.80 -8.75
CA GLN A 57 -6.17 -1.43 -8.42
C GLN A 57 -6.95 -1.03 -7.18
N ILE A 58 -6.28 -0.38 -6.23
CA ILE A 58 -6.85 0.09 -4.98
C ILE A 58 -6.43 1.55 -4.76
N PRO A 59 -7.30 2.39 -4.20
CA PRO A 59 -6.94 3.76 -3.91
C PRO A 59 -5.97 3.85 -2.71
N PRO A 60 -5.13 4.89 -2.60
CA PRO A 60 -4.10 5.03 -1.58
C PRO A 60 -4.63 5.05 -0.15
N GLU A 61 -5.85 5.53 0.07
CA GLU A 61 -6.51 5.49 1.36
C GLU A 61 -6.75 4.06 1.87
N GLU A 62 -6.99 3.10 0.98
CA GLU A 62 -7.22 1.71 1.36
C GLU A 62 -5.92 1.06 1.88
N LEU A 63 -4.75 1.51 1.39
CA LEU A 63 -3.45 1.11 1.94
C LEU A 63 -3.24 1.56 3.38
N LEU A 64 -3.85 2.67 3.82
CA LEU A 64 -3.75 3.12 5.21
C LEU A 64 -4.38 2.10 6.16
N GLU A 65 -5.50 1.52 5.75
CA GLU A 65 -6.17 0.47 6.51
C GLU A 65 -5.37 -0.82 6.52
N ILE A 66 -4.79 -1.18 5.37
CA ILE A 66 -3.93 -2.37 5.23
C ILE A 66 -2.71 -2.25 6.15
N ARG A 67 -2.01 -1.10 6.15
CA ARG A 67 -0.89 -0.84 7.06
C ARG A 67 -1.28 -1.05 8.52
N GLY A 68 -2.43 -0.50 8.94
CA GLY A 68 -2.91 -0.66 10.31
C GLY A 68 -3.07 -2.13 10.71
N LYS A 69 -3.65 -2.95 9.81
CA LYS A 69 -3.80 -4.40 10.02
C LYS A 69 -2.45 -5.12 10.02
N LEU A 70 -1.51 -4.75 9.16
CA LEU A 70 -0.18 -5.33 9.10
C LEU A 70 0.64 -5.04 10.38
N GLU A 71 0.56 -3.83 10.91
CA GLU A 71 1.18 -3.46 12.20
C GLU A 71 0.58 -4.25 13.38
N GLU A 72 -0.74 -4.45 13.39
CA GLU A 72 -1.40 -5.27 14.42
C GLU A 72 -0.96 -6.74 14.35
N LEU A 73 -0.89 -7.31 13.14
CA LEU A 73 -0.39 -8.67 12.93
C LEU A 73 1.06 -8.82 13.39
N ARG A 74 1.92 -7.82 13.12
CA ARG A 74 3.28 -7.78 13.64
C ARG A 74 3.27 -7.76 15.17
N GLY A 75 2.49 -6.89 15.79
CA GLY A 75 2.31 -6.84 17.24
C GLY A 75 2.05 -8.24 17.81
N ILE A 76 1.03 -8.93 17.31
CA ILE A 76 0.64 -10.27 17.82
C ILE A 76 1.73 -11.34 17.61
N LEU A 77 2.40 -11.34 16.45
CA LEU A 77 3.43 -12.35 16.13
C LEU A 77 4.73 -12.16 16.93
N PHE A 78 5.07 -10.91 17.25
CA PHE A 78 6.29 -10.57 17.98
C PHE A 78 6.08 -10.42 19.50
N ASP A 79 4.85 -10.14 19.97
CA ASP A 79 4.46 -10.04 21.39
C ASP A 79 4.32 -11.41 22.08
N ARG A 80 4.49 -12.52 21.35
CA ARG A 80 4.62 -13.87 21.95
C ARG A 80 6.03 -14.19 22.47
N ARG A 81 6.94 -13.22 22.51
CA ARG A 81 8.27 -13.36 23.11
C ARG A 81 8.54 -12.21 24.09
N ALA A 82 7.83 -12.23 25.21
CA ALA A 82 8.22 -11.54 26.44
C ALA A 82 8.04 -12.51 27.61
#